data_AF-A0A0D6L9K5-F1
#
_entry.id   AF-A0A0D6L9K5-F1
#
_cell.length_a   1.000
_cell.length_b   1.000
_cell.length_c   1.000
_cell.angle_alpha   90.00
_cell.angle_beta   90.00
_cell.angle_gamma   90.00
#
_symmetry.space_group_name_H-M   'P 1'
#
loop_
_entity.id
_entity.type
_entity.pdbx_description
1 polymer ?
#
loop_
_entity_poly.entity_id
_entity_poly.type
_entity_poly.pdbx_seq_one_letter_code
_entity_poly.pdbx_strand_id
1 'polypeptide(L)'
;MRASQTLGIIWNDEMDDFSTPGASNAFGFAPSPSNFIAPGKRPMSSMSPMVIYNKNENNIVMVVGASGGSFIISATAQTVIRTMLFNQTVKVS
;
A
#
# COMPACT_ATOMS: atom_id res chain seq x y z
N MET A 1 9.32 4.72 18.62
CA MET A 1 9.58 3.30 18.32
C MET A 1 9.58 2.50 19.61
N ARG A 2 8.77 1.44 19.72
CA ARG A 2 8.74 0.53 20.88
C ARG A 2 9.14 -0.87 20.42
N ALA A 3 10.01 -1.55 21.16
CA ALA A 3 10.46 -2.90 20.86
C ALA A 3 10.37 -3.81 22.10
N SER A 4 10.20 -5.11 21.87
CA SER A 4 10.26 -6.14 22.92
C SER A 4 11.68 -6.21 23.51
N GLN A 5 11.79 -6.01 24.82
CA GLN A 5 13.08 -6.02 25.53
C GLN A 5 13.78 -7.38 25.49
N THR A 6 13.04 -8.47 25.33
CA THR A 6 13.56 -9.84 25.35
C THR A 6 13.69 -10.46 23.96
N LEU A 7 12.81 -10.08 23.02
CA LEU A 7 12.76 -10.68 21.68
C LEU A 7 13.33 -9.79 20.59
N GLY A 8 13.52 -8.49 20.84
CA GLY A 8 13.98 -7.52 19.84
C GLY A 8 12.95 -7.18 18.75
N ILE A 9 11.72 -7.71 18.83
CA ILE A 9 10.63 -7.43 17.88
C ILE A 9 10.15 -6.00 18.04
N ILE A 10 10.08 -5.26 16.94
CA ILE A 10 9.56 -3.89 16.90
C ILE A 10 8.05 -3.96 16.69
N TRP A 11 7.29 -3.25 17.51
CA TRP A 11 5.83 -3.20 17.39
C TRP A 11 5.44 -2.20 16.29
N ASN A 12 4.44 -2.58 15.50
CA ASN A 12 3.84 -1.68 14.51
C ASN A 12 2.99 -0.59 15.18
N ASP A 13 2.68 0.42 14.39
CA ASP A 13 1.80 1.55 14.70
C ASP A 13 0.59 1.61 13.75
N GLU A 14 0.16 0.47 13.19
CA GLU A 14 -0.91 0.40 12.17
C GLU A 14 -2.29 0.88 12.64
N MET A 15 -2.43 1.16 13.94
CA MET A 15 -3.62 1.83 14.44
C MET A 15 -3.78 3.25 13.86
N ASP A 16 -2.70 3.88 13.37
CA ASP A 16 -2.72 5.18 12.70
C ASP A 16 -3.43 5.16 11.33
N ASP A 17 -3.50 4.00 10.67
CA ASP A 17 -4.20 3.84 9.39
C ASP A 17 -5.73 3.89 9.51
N PHE A 18 -6.29 3.81 10.73
CA PHE A 18 -7.71 4.06 10.94
C PHE A 18 -8.05 5.56 10.84
N SER A 19 -9.25 5.85 10.35
CA SER A 19 -9.81 7.20 10.44
C SER A 19 -10.25 7.50 11.88
N THR A 20 -9.95 8.70 12.34
CA THR A 20 -10.43 9.22 13.63
C THR A 20 -11.47 10.30 13.36
N PRO A 21 -12.70 10.23 13.94
CA PRO A 21 -13.71 11.27 13.75
C PRO A 21 -13.15 12.67 14.08
N GLY A 22 -13.27 13.61 13.14
CA GLY A 22 -12.83 14.99 13.33
C GLY A 22 -11.32 15.24 13.18
N ALA A 23 -10.52 14.22 12.86
CA ALA A 23 -9.09 14.38 12.58
C ALA A 23 -8.75 13.82 11.18
N SER A 24 -8.04 14.62 10.37
CA SER A 24 -7.41 14.12 9.14
C SER A 24 -6.21 13.25 9.51
N ASN A 25 -5.96 12.18 8.73
CA ASN A 25 -4.78 11.34 8.97
C ASN A 25 -3.47 12.07 8.59
N ALA A 26 -2.32 11.46 8.89
CA ALA A 26 -0.99 12.02 8.61
C ALA A 26 -0.73 12.37 7.13
N PHE A 27 -1.55 11.82 6.22
CA PHE A 27 -1.47 12.03 4.78
C PHE A 27 -2.54 13.00 4.24
N GLY A 28 -3.34 13.63 5.11
CA GLY A 28 -4.31 14.67 4.75
C GLY A 28 -5.67 14.17 4.23
N PHE A 29 -5.97 12.87 4.34
CA PHE A 29 -7.28 12.35 3.93
C PHE A 29 -8.36 12.66 4.96
N ALA A 30 -9.54 13.04 4.46
CA ALA A 30 -10.72 13.24 5.29
C ALA A 30 -11.11 11.93 6.00
N PRO A 31 -11.61 12.00 7.24
CA PRO A 31 -11.97 10.82 7.99
C PRO A 31 -13.13 10.07 7.32
N SER A 32 -12.94 8.78 7.10
CA SER A 32 -13.98 7.90 6.55
C SER A 32 -14.65 7.10 7.66
N PRO A 33 -15.99 7.21 7.85
CA PRO A 33 -16.71 6.38 8.81
C PRO A 33 -16.54 4.88 8.59
N SER A 34 -16.39 4.44 7.34
CA SER A 34 -16.14 3.03 7.01
C SER A 34 -14.79 2.53 7.52
N ASN A 35 -13.87 3.44 7.84
CA ASN A 35 -12.54 3.14 8.38
C ASN A 35 -12.36 3.65 9.82
N PHE A 36 -13.44 3.81 10.60
CA PHE A 36 -13.31 4.06 12.03
C PHE A 36 -12.86 2.81 12.80
N ILE A 37 -12.17 3.05 13.92
CA ILE A 37 -11.65 2.03 14.84
C ILE A 37 -12.81 1.20 15.40
N ALA A 38 -12.65 -0.12 15.38
CA ALA A 38 -13.53 -1.06 16.07
C ALA A 38 -12.74 -2.31 16.51
N PRO A 39 -13.10 -2.97 17.63
CA PRO A 39 -12.42 -4.18 18.08
C PRO A 39 -12.40 -5.27 17.00
N GLY A 40 -11.22 -5.86 16.76
CA GLY A 40 -11.04 -6.93 15.76
C GLY A 40 -11.10 -6.49 14.30
N LYS A 41 -11.39 -5.22 14.01
CA LYS A 41 -11.38 -4.67 12.66
C LYS A 41 -9.95 -4.47 12.17
N ARG A 42 -9.73 -4.60 10.86
CA ARG A 42 -8.46 -4.27 10.20
C ARG A 42 -8.50 -2.85 9.65
N PRO A 43 -7.44 -2.05 9.81
CA PRO A 43 -7.36 -0.72 9.22
C PRO A 43 -7.28 -0.83 7.69
N MET A 44 -7.76 0.20 7.00
CA MET A 44 -7.61 0.31 5.55
C MET A 44 -6.15 0.58 5.19
N SER A 45 -5.60 -0.20 4.26
CA SER A 45 -4.24 -0.03 3.76
C SER A 45 -4.24 0.45 2.31
N SER A 46 -3.22 1.24 1.95
CA SER A 46 -2.92 1.60 0.55
C SER A 46 -2.08 0.53 -0.17
N MET A 47 -1.61 -0.51 0.54
CA MET A 47 -0.80 -1.58 -0.04
C MET A 47 -1.50 -2.23 -1.24
N SER A 48 -0.80 -2.24 -2.37
CA SER A 48 -1.30 -2.72 -3.66
C SER A 48 -0.31 -3.68 -4.33
N PRO A 49 0.14 -4.78 -3.69
CA PRO A 49 1.02 -5.74 -4.34
C PRO A 49 0.32 -6.38 -5.55
N MET A 50 1.00 -6.43 -6.69
CA MET A 50 0.41 -6.87 -7.95
C MET A 50 1.32 -7.83 -8.72
N VAL A 51 0.71 -8.89 -9.25
CA VAL A 51 1.31 -9.80 -10.22
C VAL A 51 0.46 -9.76 -11.49
N ILE A 52 1.09 -9.44 -12.62
CA ILE A 52 0.42 -9.37 -13.91
C ILE A 52 0.76 -10.62 -14.71
N TYR A 53 -0.28 -11.37 -15.07
CA TYR A 53 -0.20 -12.63 -15.79
C TYR A 53 -0.78 -12.50 -17.19
N ASN A 54 -0.01 -12.88 -18.22
CA ASN A 54 -0.49 -12.93 -19.60
C ASN A 54 -1.05 -14.32 -19.88
N LYS A 55 -2.38 -14.38 -20.06
CA LYS A 55 -3.09 -15.64 -20.32
C LYS A 55 -2.78 -16.24 -21.69
N ASN A 56 -2.45 -15.42 -22.69
CA ASN A 56 -2.18 -15.90 -24.04
C ASN A 56 -0.79 -16.55 -24.13
N GLU A 57 0.19 -15.99 -23.44
CA GLU A 57 1.57 -16.49 -23.39
C GLU A 57 1.83 -17.47 -22.24
N ASN A 58 0.85 -17.64 -21.35
CA ASN A 58 0.93 -18.51 -20.18
C ASN A 58 2.16 -18.22 -19.29
N ASN A 59 2.45 -16.94 -19.07
CA ASN A 59 3.61 -16.47 -18.32
C ASN A 59 3.28 -15.25 -17.43
N ILE A 60 4.14 -15.01 -16.42
CA ILE A 60 4.12 -13.79 -15.61
C ILE A 60 4.89 -12.72 -16.37
N VAL A 61 4.27 -11.57 -16.61
CA VAL A 61 4.88 -10.46 -17.35
C VAL A 61 5.42 -9.37 -16.44
N MET A 62 4.90 -9.25 -15.21
CA MET A 62 5.35 -8.24 -14.26
C MET A 62 4.99 -8.62 -12.82
N VAL A 63 5.89 -8.31 -11.88
CA VAL A 63 5.64 -8.33 -10.44
C VAL A 63 6.02 -6.96 -9.91
N VAL A 64 5.10 -6.28 -9.24
CA VAL A 64 5.28 -4.88 -8.84
C VAL A 64 4.56 -4.57 -7.53
N GLY A 65 5.11 -3.61 -6.79
CA GLY A 65 4.52 -3.01 -5.61
C GLY A 65 5.27 -1.73 -5.26
N ALA A 66 4.79 -1.01 -4.24
CA ALA A 66 5.41 0.22 -3.79
C ALA A 66 5.29 0.37 -2.26
N SER A 67 6.07 1.30 -1.71
CA SER A 67 6.00 1.81 -0.35
C SER A 67 5.81 3.33 -0.37
N GLY A 68 5.30 3.91 0.71
CA GLY A 68 5.12 5.37 0.81
C GLY A 68 3.72 5.82 1.22
N GLY A 69 3.02 5.02 2.04
CA GLY A 69 1.68 5.35 2.55
C GLY A 69 0.67 5.52 1.42
N SER A 70 -0.02 6.66 1.41
CA SER A 70 -1.05 6.97 0.43
C SER A 70 -0.59 7.01 -1.03
N PHE A 71 0.71 7.19 -1.28
CA PHE A 71 1.27 7.19 -2.64
C PHE A 71 1.45 5.78 -3.22
N ILE A 72 1.28 4.71 -2.45
CA ILE A 72 1.50 3.34 -2.93
C ILE A 72 0.63 3.02 -4.15
N ILE A 73 -0.65 3.42 -4.13
CA ILE A 73 -1.58 3.15 -5.23
C ILE A 73 -1.11 3.83 -6.52
N SER A 74 -0.81 5.13 -6.45
CA SER A 74 -0.42 5.92 -7.61
C SER A 74 0.98 5.57 -8.12
N ALA A 75 1.93 5.25 -7.24
CA ALA A 75 3.26 4.79 -7.61
C ALA A 75 3.20 3.44 -8.33
N THR A 76 2.47 2.47 -7.78
CA THR A 76 2.29 1.15 -8.41
C THR A 76 1.62 1.29 -9.78
N ALA A 77 0.56 2.10 -9.89
CA ALA A 77 -0.11 2.34 -11.16
C ALA A 77 0.80 3.00 -12.21
N GLN A 78 1.61 3.99 -11.81
CA GLN A 78 2.56 4.65 -12.71
C GLN A 78 3.58 3.67 -13.30
N THR A 79 4.17 2.80 -12.47
CA THR A 79 5.13 1.80 -12.95
C THR A 79 4.46 0.84 -13.95
N VAL A 80 3.24 0.38 -13.67
CA VAL A 80 2.48 -0.48 -14.61
C VAL A 80 2.20 0.23 -15.93
N ILE A 81 1.71 1.47 -15.89
CA ILE A 81 1.41 2.27 -17.09
C ILE A 81 2.67 2.48 -17.93
N ARG A 82 3.78 2.86 -17.30
CA ARG A 82 5.05 3.12 -17.98
C ARG A 82 5.59 1.86 -18.66
N THR A 83 5.57 0.73 -17.97
CA THR A 83 6.05 -0.53 -18.54
C THR A 83 5.11 -1.08 -19.62
N MET A 84 3.80 -1.14 -19.37
CA MET A 84 2.84 -1.84 -20.24
C MET A 84 2.30 -0.98 -21.39
N LEU A 85 2.12 0.32 -21.18
CA LEU A 85 1.54 1.22 -22.20
C LEU A 85 2.61 2.04 -22.92
N PHE A 86 3.65 2.49 -22.20
CA PHE A 86 4.72 3.30 -22.80
C PHE A 86 5.97 2.50 -23.17
N ASN A 87 5.91 1.17 -23.03
CA ASN A 87 6.98 0.24 -23.40
C ASN A 87 8.35 0.60 -22.78
N GLN A 88 8.33 1.18 -21.58
CA GLN A 88 9.53 1.51 -20.82
C GLN A 88 10.06 0.28 -20.10
N THR A 89 11.38 0.21 -19.90
CA THR A 89 11.96 -0.85 -19.05
C THR A 89 11.63 -0.58 -17.58
N VAL A 90 11.58 -1.63 -16.77
CA VAL A 90 11.31 -1.51 -15.32
C VAL A 90 12.28 -0.55 -14.62
N LYS A 91 13.52 -0.43 -15.10
CA LYS A 91 14.54 0.43 -14.49
C LYS A 91 14.23 1.93 -14.60
N VAL A 92 13.53 2.32 -15.66
CA VAL A 92 13.19 3.74 -15.95
C VAL A 92 11.70 4.03 -15.74
N SER A 93 10.93 2.98 -15.39
CA SER A 93 9.50 3.04 -15.07
C SER A 93 9.25 3.48 -13.63
#